data_AF-A0A3M2BGF1-F1
#
_entry.id   AF-A0A3M2BGF1-F1
#
_cell.length_a   1.000
_cell.length_b   1.000
_cell.length_c   1.000
_cell.angle_alpha   90.00
_cell.angle_beta   90.00
_cell.angle_gamma   90.00
#
_symmetry.space_group_name_H-M   'P 1'
#
loop_
_entity.id
_entity.type
_entity.pdbx_description
1 polymer ?
#
loop_
_entity_poly.entity_id
_entity_poly.type
_entity_poly.pdbx_seq_one_letter_code
_entity_poly.pdbx_strand_id
1 'polypeptide(L)'
;VIPDLSLLSLPVSHTCITLMDAPVAHLQRHDQDDHWTPRICWLAACPREAVGKVSPHLLDRFTLRLSPPPAAPKRSPEDILAWLNNSQHTQPRLAGLPENWHKQLAEAGRQMEIAPEAIQRVLAYNDTHDHPGARRELALARIGRVLARLAGEKATLPRHIDEAAALIGLTRPLPPPDDQPKPTPSTPDPPKTTELNQPAIIPDQTAIEDAPLDPTPSEPIMSEEEEVLPPSPLPAPYPEDNVPIDREQFSLQPPLRRRTAHTTERGVIVGVQPADTLQDLALVPTILEAAMFQRIRHNNPGREDEFLLSPADLRRYRRVPQPEMMLLLVLDYTSLQDCEWQQALIPHLRWAYVNRATITIIQVGSSRADDELRAQKIAARSLLTPRIAEALEPQPGRATPLAHGLEMAYQTIQQAQQHGRAFIQHTRLVVVTDGRGNVPLVASLTGHLKLPVNREGIEDVFQAAAQFRGLKRLDARLLDPHPPYMKELPVTLAETMGAQHELIPLAEEVRLWVS
;
A
#
# COMPACT_ATOMS: atom_id res chain seq x y z
N VAL A 1 5.85 12.16 -20.79
CA VAL A 1 7.09 11.50 -20.34
C VAL A 1 7.10 11.50 -18.83
N ILE A 2 7.42 10.38 -18.19
CA ILE A 2 7.56 10.23 -16.73
C ILE A 2 9.06 10.01 -16.44
N PRO A 3 9.75 10.95 -15.79
CA PRO A 3 11.20 10.86 -15.61
C PRO A 3 11.62 9.77 -14.61
N ASP A 4 10.78 9.49 -13.62
CA ASP A 4 10.96 8.38 -12.67
C ASP A 4 9.58 7.81 -12.29
N LEU A 5 9.37 6.53 -12.58
CA LEU A 5 8.14 5.80 -12.27
C LEU A 5 8.00 5.48 -10.78
N SER A 6 9.11 5.35 -10.05
CA SER A 6 9.15 5.01 -8.62
C SER A 6 8.74 6.17 -7.71
N LEU A 7 8.82 7.41 -8.21
CA LEU A 7 8.45 8.63 -7.50
C LEU A 7 7.00 9.10 -7.79
N LEU A 8 6.20 8.28 -8.48
CA LEU A 8 4.81 8.64 -8.79
C LEU A 8 3.93 8.69 -7.54
N SER A 9 3.22 9.81 -7.38
CA SER A 9 2.14 9.90 -6.39
C SER A 9 0.97 9.00 -6.77
N LEU A 10 0.32 8.40 -5.77
CA LEU A 10 -0.81 7.47 -5.94
C LEU A 10 -1.93 7.98 -6.85
N PRO A 11 -2.37 9.26 -6.79
CA PRO A 11 -3.38 9.76 -7.73
C PRO A 11 -2.91 9.66 -9.19
N VAL A 12 -1.64 9.96 -9.47
CA VAL A 12 -1.07 9.85 -10.82
C VAL A 12 -0.95 8.38 -11.23
N SER A 13 -0.50 7.49 -10.35
CA SER A 13 -0.45 6.04 -10.63
C SER A 13 -1.84 5.46 -10.94
N HIS A 14 -2.88 5.85 -10.20
CA HIS A 14 -4.26 5.49 -10.51
C HIS A 14 -4.72 6.07 -11.86
N THR A 15 -4.45 7.35 -12.12
CA THR A 15 -4.76 7.98 -13.42
C THR A 15 -4.05 7.29 -14.59
N CYS A 16 -2.80 6.85 -14.41
CA CYS A 16 -2.09 6.03 -15.39
C CYS A 16 -2.83 4.71 -15.63
N ILE A 17 -3.17 3.94 -14.59
CA ILE A 17 -3.90 2.68 -14.71
C ILE A 17 -5.28 2.86 -15.38
N THR A 18 -6.00 3.95 -15.10
CA THR A 18 -7.33 4.20 -15.67
C THR A 18 -7.31 4.78 -17.09
N LEU A 19 -6.20 5.38 -17.55
CA LEU A 19 -6.07 5.95 -18.89
C LEU A 19 -5.25 5.07 -19.87
N MET A 20 -4.33 4.25 -19.38
CA MET A 20 -3.48 3.38 -20.21
C MET A 20 -4.27 2.18 -20.76
N ASP A 21 -4.27 2.03 -22.09
CA ASP A 21 -5.10 1.11 -22.88
C ASP A 21 -6.63 1.28 -22.70
N ALA A 22 -7.10 2.36 -22.06
CA ALA A 22 -8.52 2.66 -21.97
C ALA A 22 -9.07 3.16 -23.32
N PRO A 23 -10.13 2.54 -23.89
CA PRO A 23 -10.70 3.00 -25.17
C PRO A 23 -11.41 4.36 -25.02
N VAL A 24 -11.99 4.60 -23.83
CA VAL A 24 -12.68 5.84 -23.45
C VAL A 24 -12.26 6.18 -22.02
N ALA A 25 -12.00 7.46 -21.78
CA ALA A 25 -11.80 8.05 -20.46
C ALA A 25 -13.02 8.89 -20.09
N HIS A 26 -13.44 8.84 -18.83
CA HIS A 26 -14.59 9.58 -18.31
C HIS A 26 -14.15 10.52 -17.18
N LEU A 27 -14.70 11.73 -17.16
CA LEU A 27 -14.49 12.74 -16.12
C LEU A 27 -15.85 13.18 -15.56
N GLN A 28 -16.15 12.77 -14.33
CA GLN A 28 -17.31 13.26 -13.59
C GLN A 28 -16.88 14.11 -12.40
N ARG A 29 -17.23 15.40 -12.39
CA ARG A 29 -16.90 16.32 -11.29
C ARG A 29 -17.80 17.57 -11.30
N HIS A 30 -18.40 17.90 -10.15
CA HIS A 30 -19.18 19.14 -9.96
C HIS A 30 -20.24 19.34 -11.07
N ASP A 31 -21.04 18.31 -11.29
CA ASP A 31 -22.10 18.22 -12.32
C ASP A 31 -21.62 18.37 -13.78
N GLN A 32 -20.31 18.30 -14.02
CA GLN A 32 -19.73 18.07 -15.34
C GLN A 32 -19.53 16.57 -15.57
N ASP A 33 -19.93 16.07 -16.74
CA ASP A 33 -19.66 14.73 -17.25
C ASP A 33 -19.09 14.87 -18.66
N ASP A 34 -17.87 14.37 -18.89
CA ASP A 34 -17.16 14.44 -20.16
C ASP A 34 -16.49 13.10 -20.48
N HIS A 35 -16.41 12.77 -21.77
CA HIS A 35 -15.86 11.51 -22.26
C HIS A 35 -15.02 11.70 -23.52
N TRP A 36 -13.79 11.17 -23.53
CA TRP A 36 -12.87 11.29 -24.66
C TRP A 36 -12.08 10.01 -24.89
N THR A 37 -11.48 9.87 -26.07
CA THR A 37 -10.57 8.76 -26.38
C THR A 37 -9.12 9.18 -26.09
N PRO A 38 -8.41 8.56 -25.12
CA PRO A 38 -7.07 9.00 -24.73
C PRO A 38 -6.00 8.57 -25.77
N ARG A 39 -5.71 9.44 -26.73
CA ARG A 39 -4.65 9.26 -27.74
C ARG A 39 -3.26 9.66 -27.21
N ILE A 40 -2.81 9.01 -26.14
CA ILE A 40 -1.61 9.40 -25.39
C ILE A 40 -0.53 8.29 -25.49
N CYS A 41 0.70 8.68 -25.83
CA CYS A 41 1.87 7.81 -25.75
C CYS A 41 2.65 8.10 -24.45
N TRP A 42 2.95 7.05 -23.69
CA TRP A 42 3.66 7.15 -22.41
C TRP A 42 5.07 6.59 -22.54
N LEU A 43 6.08 7.46 -22.36
CA LEU A 43 7.47 7.09 -22.13
C LEU A 43 7.77 7.29 -20.65
N ALA A 44 8.28 6.26 -19.98
CA ALA A 44 8.68 6.29 -18.57
C ALA A 44 10.08 5.71 -18.38
N ALA A 45 10.81 6.20 -17.38
CA ALA A 45 12.03 5.58 -16.89
C ALA A 45 11.85 5.15 -15.43
N CYS A 46 12.57 4.11 -15.00
CA CYS A 46 12.55 3.60 -13.63
C CYS A 46 13.96 3.08 -13.28
N PRO A 47 14.57 3.47 -12.15
CA PRO A 47 15.79 2.84 -11.66
C PRO A 47 15.55 1.36 -11.36
N ARG A 48 16.46 0.47 -11.77
CA ARG A 48 16.30 -0.99 -11.58
C ARG A 48 16.19 -1.39 -10.10
N GLU A 49 16.91 -0.68 -9.23
CA GLU A 49 16.85 -0.78 -7.77
C GLU A 49 15.53 -0.31 -7.14
N ALA A 50 14.71 0.45 -7.88
CA ALA A 50 13.46 1.03 -7.39
C ALA A 50 12.20 0.35 -7.96
N VAL A 51 12.37 -0.70 -8.78
CA VAL A 51 11.27 -1.47 -9.38
C VAL A 51 10.33 -2.06 -8.33
N GLY A 52 10.86 -2.57 -7.21
CA GLY A 52 10.07 -3.13 -6.10
C GLY A 52 9.11 -2.12 -5.41
N LYS A 53 9.25 -0.82 -5.70
CA LYS A 53 8.34 0.25 -5.22
C LYS A 53 7.18 0.52 -6.19
N VAL A 54 7.20 -0.06 -7.38
CA VAL A 54 6.17 0.13 -8.41
C VAL A 54 5.18 -1.03 -8.35
N SER A 55 3.88 -0.73 -8.34
CA SER A 55 2.83 -1.75 -8.35
C SER A 55 2.91 -2.66 -9.60
N PRO A 56 2.79 -4.00 -9.46
CA PRO A 56 2.73 -4.92 -10.60
C PRO A 56 1.65 -4.53 -11.62
N HIS A 57 0.49 -4.06 -11.16
CA HIS A 57 -0.61 -3.60 -12.03
C HIS A 57 -0.27 -2.34 -12.86
N LEU A 58 0.69 -1.53 -12.42
CA LEU A 58 1.20 -0.40 -13.20
C LEU A 58 2.30 -0.86 -14.17
N LEU A 59 3.19 -1.75 -13.74
CA LEU A 59 4.22 -2.36 -14.59
C LEU A 59 3.61 -3.17 -15.75
N ASP A 60 2.48 -3.84 -15.54
CA ASP A 60 1.68 -4.55 -16.57
C ASP A 60 1.18 -3.61 -17.69
N ARG A 61 0.97 -2.32 -17.41
CA ARG A 61 0.60 -1.33 -18.45
C ARG A 61 1.79 -0.89 -19.31
N PHE A 62 3.02 -1.09 -18.84
CA PHE A 62 4.24 -0.90 -19.63
C PHE A 62 4.66 -2.23 -20.26
N THR A 63 3.99 -2.55 -21.37
CA THR A 63 4.16 -3.81 -22.12
C THR A 63 5.47 -3.90 -22.89
N LEU A 64 6.06 -2.76 -23.26
CA LEU A 64 7.41 -2.64 -23.79
C LEU A 64 8.31 -2.05 -22.70
N ARG A 65 9.28 -2.83 -22.26
CA ARG A 65 10.31 -2.39 -21.29
C ARG A 65 11.66 -2.61 -21.94
N LEU A 66 12.51 -1.59 -21.93
CA LEU A 66 13.82 -1.62 -22.56
C LEU A 66 14.87 -1.33 -21.48
N SER A 67 15.67 -2.34 -21.14
CA SER A 67 16.92 -2.10 -20.43
C SER A 67 17.92 -1.47 -21.40
N PRO A 68 18.59 -0.35 -21.06
CA PRO A 68 19.69 0.14 -21.88
C PRO A 68 20.79 -0.94 -21.94
N PRO A 69 21.45 -1.16 -23.09
CA PRO A 69 22.57 -2.09 -23.16
C PRO A 69 23.65 -1.66 -22.14
N PRO A 70 24.36 -2.61 -21.50
CA PRO A 70 25.44 -2.29 -20.58
C PRO A 70 26.43 -1.38 -21.30
N ALA A 71 26.66 -0.19 -20.72
CA ALA A 71 27.22 0.94 -21.46
C ALA A 71 28.58 0.58 -22.09
N ALA A 72 28.62 0.57 -23.42
CA ALA A 72 29.88 0.44 -24.16
C ALA A 72 30.82 1.61 -23.77
N PRO A 73 32.13 1.34 -23.63
CA PRO A 73 32.98 2.11 -22.73
C PRO A 73 33.41 3.47 -23.27
N LYS A 74 33.68 4.40 -22.34
CA LYS A 74 34.47 5.62 -22.50
C LYS A 74 34.08 6.53 -23.68
N ARG A 75 33.16 7.47 -23.43
CA ARG A 75 33.24 8.79 -24.08
C ARG A 75 34.62 9.39 -23.75
N SER A 76 35.37 9.84 -24.75
CA SER A 76 36.65 10.51 -24.49
C SER A 76 36.40 11.82 -23.76
N PRO A 77 37.27 12.26 -22.83
CA PRO A 77 37.26 13.64 -22.33
C PRO A 77 37.32 14.65 -23.48
N GLU A 78 37.97 14.29 -24.59
CA GLU A 78 38.07 15.09 -25.81
C GLU A 78 36.72 15.24 -26.51
N ASP A 79 35.85 14.21 -26.53
CA ASP A 79 34.50 14.30 -27.10
C ASP A 79 33.63 15.28 -26.29
N ILE A 80 33.77 15.24 -24.96
CA ILE A 80 33.04 16.11 -24.03
C ILE A 80 33.54 17.55 -24.14
N LEU A 81 34.86 17.76 -24.24
CA LEU A 81 35.46 19.08 -24.47
C LEU A 81 35.10 19.62 -25.85
N ALA A 82 35.11 18.80 -26.89
CA ALA A 82 34.67 19.19 -28.23
C ALA A 82 33.18 19.58 -28.22
N TRP A 83 32.32 18.83 -27.52
CA TRP A 83 30.89 19.15 -27.39
C TRP A 83 30.64 20.45 -26.60
N LEU A 84 31.37 20.67 -25.50
CA LEU A 84 31.27 21.90 -24.69
C LEU A 84 31.81 23.15 -25.42
N ASN A 85 32.89 23.01 -26.17
CA ASN A 85 33.51 24.11 -26.90
C ASN A 85 32.75 24.47 -28.20
N ASN A 86 31.88 23.59 -28.70
CA ASN A 86 31.09 23.86 -29.91
C ASN A 86 29.86 24.72 -29.58
N SER A 87 30.05 26.04 -29.55
CA SER A 87 29.02 27.04 -29.17
C SER A 87 27.75 27.08 -30.05
N GLN A 88 27.64 26.20 -31.06
CA GLN A 88 26.45 26.02 -31.89
C GLN A 88 25.44 24.99 -31.32
N HIS A 89 25.73 24.32 -30.20
CA HIS A 89 24.85 23.30 -29.60
C HIS A 89 24.02 23.76 -28.38
N THR A 90 24.09 25.03 -28.00
CA THR A 90 23.33 25.63 -26.87
C THR A 90 21.83 25.76 -27.10
N GLN A 91 21.32 25.36 -28.27
CA GLN A 91 19.95 24.87 -28.39
C GLN A 91 20.00 23.41 -28.81
N PRO A 92 19.37 22.48 -28.05
CA PRO A 92 18.95 21.22 -28.61
C PRO A 92 17.82 21.52 -29.59
N ARG A 93 18.18 21.97 -30.81
CA ARG A 93 17.34 21.70 -31.97
C ARG A 93 17.17 20.19 -31.94
N LEU A 94 15.96 19.70 -31.67
CA LEU A 94 15.58 18.37 -32.12
C LEU A 94 16.00 18.34 -33.59
N ALA A 95 17.01 17.52 -33.92
CA ALA A 95 17.36 17.30 -35.30
C ALA A 95 16.07 16.81 -35.96
N GLY A 96 15.51 17.65 -36.86
CA GLY A 96 14.23 17.34 -37.48
C GLY A 96 14.35 15.95 -38.08
N LEU A 97 13.36 15.08 -37.80
CA LEU A 97 13.32 13.72 -38.35
C LEU A 97 13.68 13.83 -39.85
N PRO A 98 14.74 13.16 -40.33
CA PRO A 98 15.22 13.45 -41.68
C PRO A 98 14.13 13.09 -42.69
N GLU A 99 14.03 13.83 -43.80
CA GLU A 99 12.81 13.88 -44.63
C GLU A 99 12.34 12.52 -45.16
N ASN A 100 13.25 11.55 -45.30
CA ASN A 100 12.94 10.16 -45.61
C ASN A 100 12.05 9.50 -44.53
N TRP A 101 12.30 9.75 -43.24
CA TRP A 101 11.48 9.25 -42.14
C TRP A 101 10.09 9.89 -42.16
N HIS A 102 9.98 11.19 -42.47
CA HIS A 102 8.67 11.85 -42.62
C HIS A 102 7.84 11.22 -43.76
N LYS A 103 8.45 10.90 -44.90
CA LYS A 103 7.78 10.22 -46.02
C LYS A 103 7.34 8.80 -45.64
N GLN A 104 8.24 8.01 -45.04
CA GLN A 104 7.94 6.65 -44.57
C GLN A 104 6.81 6.63 -43.53
N LEU A 105 6.81 7.57 -42.58
CA LEU A 105 5.75 7.70 -41.57
C LEU A 105 4.39 8.11 -42.17
N ALA A 106 4.38 8.95 -43.21
CA ALA A 106 3.16 9.32 -43.92
C ALA A 106 2.57 8.14 -44.72
N GLU A 107 3.42 7.32 -45.35
CA GLU A 107 3.00 6.12 -46.08
C GLU A 107 2.54 4.98 -45.14
N ALA A 108 3.20 4.83 -43.99
CA ALA A 108 2.88 3.87 -42.93
C ALA A 108 1.53 4.11 -42.22
N GLY A 109 0.86 5.25 -42.47
CA GLY A 109 -0.43 5.60 -41.87
C GLY A 109 -1.61 4.71 -42.29
N ARG A 110 -1.45 3.84 -43.30
CA ARG A 110 -2.53 3.00 -43.82
C ARG A 110 -2.90 1.86 -42.86
N GLN A 111 -4.19 1.51 -42.84
CA GLN A 111 -4.67 0.34 -42.10
C GLN A 111 -4.12 -0.94 -42.75
N MET A 112 -3.65 -1.87 -41.93
CA MET A 112 -2.92 -3.06 -42.36
C MET A 112 -3.48 -4.29 -41.65
N GLU A 113 -3.65 -5.36 -42.41
CA GLU A 113 -4.15 -6.65 -41.91
C GLU A 113 -3.00 -7.48 -41.32
N ILE A 114 -3.35 -8.36 -40.38
CA ILE A 114 -2.41 -9.31 -39.76
C ILE A 114 -2.75 -10.68 -40.33
N ALA A 115 -1.77 -11.37 -40.91
CA ALA A 115 -2.00 -12.70 -41.47
C ALA A 115 -2.22 -13.73 -40.34
N PRO A 116 -3.09 -14.75 -40.51
CA PRO A 116 -3.35 -15.75 -39.47
C PRO A 116 -2.07 -16.45 -38.97
N GLU A 117 -1.10 -16.68 -39.85
CA GLU A 117 0.19 -17.30 -39.56
C GLU A 117 1.05 -16.42 -38.64
N ALA A 118 0.93 -15.09 -38.76
CA ALA A 118 1.60 -14.16 -37.86
C ALA A 118 0.97 -14.17 -36.45
N ILE A 119 -0.34 -14.41 -36.33
CA ILE A 119 -1.01 -14.58 -35.03
C ILE A 119 -0.52 -15.86 -34.35
N GLN A 120 -0.46 -16.98 -35.09
CA GLN A 120 0.13 -18.22 -34.58
C GLN A 120 1.58 -18.02 -34.11
N ARG A 121 2.37 -17.22 -34.85
CA ARG A 121 3.74 -16.90 -34.47
C ARG A 121 3.85 -16.07 -33.18
N VAL A 122 2.89 -15.16 -32.93
CA VAL A 122 2.81 -14.38 -31.68
C VAL A 122 2.51 -15.29 -30.48
N LEU A 123 1.58 -16.23 -30.61
CA LEU A 123 1.24 -17.18 -29.55
C LEU A 123 2.44 -18.08 -29.19
N ALA A 124 3.12 -18.63 -30.20
CA ALA A 124 4.29 -19.50 -30.03
C ALA A 124 5.51 -18.84 -29.33
N TYR A 125 5.50 -17.52 -29.11
CA TYR A 125 6.51 -16.82 -28.29
C TYR A 125 6.08 -16.62 -26.82
N ASN A 126 4.79 -16.75 -26.51
CA ASN A 126 4.22 -16.49 -25.18
C ASN A 126 3.79 -17.77 -24.43
N ASP A 127 3.62 -18.91 -25.12
CA ASP A 127 3.24 -20.21 -24.51
C ASP A 127 4.16 -20.67 -23.34
N THR A 128 5.38 -20.13 -23.24
CA THR A 128 6.36 -20.48 -22.19
C THR A 128 6.41 -19.53 -20.99
N HIS A 129 5.61 -18.45 -20.98
CA HIS A 129 5.69 -17.41 -19.95
C HIS A 129 4.39 -17.35 -19.12
N ASP A 130 4.49 -17.69 -17.84
CA ASP A 130 3.38 -17.68 -16.88
C ASP A 130 2.99 -16.25 -16.45
N HIS A 131 2.50 -15.46 -17.41
CA HIS A 131 2.12 -14.06 -17.22
C HIS A 131 0.61 -13.86 -17.41
N PRO A 132 -0.11 -13.29 -16.42
CA PRO A 132 -1.56 -13.15 -16.50
C PRO A 132 -2.01 -12.02 -17.46
N GLY A 133 -2.07 -12.33 -18.76
CA GLY A 133 -2.93 -11.63 -19.72
C GLY A 133 -2.31 -11.30 -21.09
N ALA A 134 -3.18 -11.19 -22.10
CA ALA A 134 -2.85 -10.98 -23.52
C ALA A 134 -2.17 -9.63 -23.88
N ARG A 135 -1.74 -8.83 -22.91
CA ARG A 135 -1.12 -7.51 -23.17
C ARG A 135 0.23 -7.63 -23.90
N ARG A 136 1.01 -8.67 -23.59
CA ARG A 136 2.31 -8.95 -24.24
C ARG A 136 2.15 -9.43 -25.68
N GLU A 137 1.24 -10.35 -25.92
CA GLU A 137 0.84 -10.79 -27.26
C GLU A 137 0.40 -9.60 -28.14
N LEU A 138 -0.49 -8.75 -27.61
CA LEU A 138 -0.96 -7.55 -28.31
C LEU A 138 0.17 -6.55 -28.56
N ALA A 139 1.14 -6.41 -27.65
CA ALA A 139 2.30 -5.56 -27.85
C ALA A 139 3.23 -6.10 -28.96
N LEU A 140 3.54 -7.40 -28.94
CA LEU A 140 4.34 -8.06 -29.97
C LEU A 140 3.67 -7.94 -31.36
N ALA A 141 2.37 -8.19 -31.44
CA ALA A 141 1.59 -8.00 -32.67
C ALA A 141 1.56 -6.52 -33.13
N ARG A 142 1.44 -5.56 -32.19
CA ARG A 142 1.52 -4.11 -32.49
C ARG A 142 2.90 -3.73 -33.05
N ILE A 143 4.00 -4.26 -32.51
CA ILE A 143 5.38 -3.99 -32.96
C ILE A 143 5.62 -4.62 -34.34
N GLY A 144 5.28 -5.90 -34.54
CA GLY A 144 5.43 -6.57 -35.83
C GLY A 144 4.63 -5.89 -36.95
N ARG A 145 3.43 -5.37 -36.65
CA ARG A 145 2.66 -4.54 -37.57
C ARG A 145 3.33 -3.19 -37.86
N VAL A 146 4.07 -2.61 -36.92
CA VAL A 146 4.87 -1.39 -37.16
C VAL A 146 6.08 -1.70 -38.05
N LEU A 147 6.77 -2.82 -37.86
CA LEU A 147 7.85 -3.26 -38.74
C LEU A 147 7.35 -3.51 -40.17
N ALA A 148 6.25 -4.25 -40.33
CA ALA A 148 5.61 -4.48 -41.61
C ALA A 148 5.23 -3.18 -42.35
N ARG A 149 4.80 -2.16 -41.60
CA ARG A 149 4.52 -0.80 -42.11
C ARG A 149 5.78 -0.05 -42.52
N LEU A 150 6.85 -0.12 -41.74
CA LEU A 150 8.14 0.49 -42.08
C LEU A 150 8.78 -0.15 -43.32
N ALA A 151 8.55 -1.45 -43.52
CA ALA A 151 8.92 -2.19 -44.73
C ALA A 151 8.02 -1.91 -45.96
N GLY A 152 6.92 -1.14 -45.80
CA GLY A 152 6.00 -0.82 -46.88
C GLY A 152 5.13 -1.99 -47.38
N GLU A 153 5.00 -3.06 -46.58
CA GLU A 153 4.25 -4.25 -46.96
C GLU A 153 2.73 -4.04 -46.79
N LYS A 154 1.92 -5.02 -47.21
CA LYS A 154 0.44 -4.95 -47.11
C LYS A 154 -0.17 -5.78 -45.98
N ALA A 155 0.57 -6.74 -45.45
CA ALA A 155 0.14 -7.64 -44.40
C ALA A 155 1.29 -7.92 -43.43
N THR A 156 0.99 -8.19 -42.17
CA THR A 156 1.99 -8.62 -41.19
C THR A 156 2.30 -10.10 -41.38
N LEU A 157 3.53 -10.42 -41.78
CA LEU A 157 4.06 -11.79 -41.97
C LEU A 157 4.80 -12.29 -40.71
N PRO A 158 4.97 -13.62 -40.53
CA PRO A 158 5.70 -14.19 -39.39
C PRO A 158 7.11 -13.61 -39.20
N ARG A 159 7.85 -13.33 -40.28
CA ARG A 159 9.19 -12.69 -40.21
C ARG A 159 9.21 -11.37 -39.42
N HIS A 160 8.13 -10.60 -39.48
CA HIS A 160 8.02 -9.31 -38.79
C HIS A 160 7.71 -9.50 -37.30
N ILE A 161 7.09 -10.63 -36.93
CA ILE A 161 6.93 -11.03 -35.53
C ILE A 161 8.27 -11.49 -34.96
N ASP A 162 9.07 -12.21 -35.75
CA ASP A 162 10.39 -12.71 -35.34
C ASP A 162 11.39 -11.58 -35.15
N GLU A 163 11.39 -10.58 -36.04
CA GLU A 163 12.17 -9.35 -35.89
C GLU A 163 11.69 -8.52 -34.68
N ALA A 164 10.37 -8.40 -34.48
CA ALA A 164 9.80 -7.74 -33.30
C ALA A 164 10.20 -8.44 -31.98
N ALA A 165 10.17 -9.77 -31.97
CA ALA A 165 10.59 -10.59 -30.83
C ALA A 165 12.08 -10.40 -30.50
N ALA A 166 12.94 -10.38 -31.54
CA ALA A 166 14.36 -10.11 -31.38
C ALA A 166 14.64 -8.71 -30.81
N LEU A 167 13.92 -7.67 -31.28
CA LEU A 167 14.07 -6.29 -30.79
C LEU A 167 13.71 -6.11 -29.31
N ILE A 168 12.80 -6.94 -28.77
CA ILE A 168 12.39 -6.90 -27.35
C ILE A 168 13.05 -7.98 -26.50
N GLY A 169 13.99 -8.75 -27.05
CA GLY A 169 14.74 -9.78 -26.31
C GLY A 169 13.99 -11.08 -26.04
N LEU A 170 12.91 -11.39 -26.76
CA LEU A 170 12.23 -12.69 -26.65
C LEU A 170 13.03 -13.79 -27.36
N THR A 171 13.64 -14.69 -26.58
CA THR A 171 14.24 -15.91 -27.10
C THR A 171 13.18 -16.93 -27.53
N ARG A 172 13.38 -17.54 -28.70
CA ARG A 172 12.50 -18.60 -29.22
C ARG A 172 12.55 -19.85 -28.31
N PRO A 173 11.42 -20.47 -27.97
CA PRO A 173 11.42 -21.83 -27.43
C PRO A 173 12.07 -22.79 -28.44
N LEU A 174 13.03 -23.60 -28.01
CA LEU A 174 13.49 -24.71 -28.84
C LEU A 174 12.28 -25.64 -29.07
N PRO A 175 12.00 -26.09 -30.30
CA PRO A 175 11.03 -27.15 -30.49
C PRO A 175 11.50 -28.41 -29.73
N PRO A 176 10.57 -29.20 -29.16
CA PRO A 176 10.94 -30.46 -28.52
C PRO A 176 11.67 -31.37 -29.52
N PRO A 177 12.64 -32.18 -29.07
CA PRO A 177 13.47 -32.99 -29.94
C PRO A 177 12.72 -34.26 -30.38
N ASP A 178 11.77 -34.12 -31.31
CA ASP A 178 11.11 -35.25 -31.95
C ASP A 178 11.00 -35.05 -33.47
N ASP A 179 12.17 -35.21 -34.13
CA ASP A 179 12.28 -35.53 -35.55
C ASP A 179 13.67 -36.15 -35.80
N GLN A 180 13.94 -37.30 -35.15
CA GLN A 180 15.10 -38.12 -35.52
C GLN A 180 14.79 -38.85 -36.85
N PRO A 181 15.59 -38.68 -37.91
CA PRO A 181 15.41 -39.48 -39.12
C PRO A 181 15.71 -40.95 -38.82
N LYS A 182 14.74 -41.83 -39.10
CA LYS A 182 14.86 -43.28 -38.87
C LYS A 182 16.12 -43.85 -39.55
N PRO A 183 16.93 -44.67 -38.85
CA PRO A 183 18.10 -45.28 -39.45
C PRO A 183 17.71 -46.41 -40.43
N THR A 184 18.36 -46.43 -41.58
CA THR A 184 18.36 -47.56 -42.52
C THR A 184 19.30 -48.70 -42.05
N PRO A 185 19.08 -49.96 -42.49
CA PRO A 185 19.66 -51.13 -41.85
C PRO A 185 21.12 -51.45 -42.27
N SER A 186 21.78 -52.24 -41.40
CA SER A 186 23.10 -52.90 -41.57
C SER A 186 23.14 -53.88 -42.77
N THR A 187 24.27 -54.34 -43.33
CA THR A 187 25.48 -55.07 -42.80
C THR A 187 26.56 -55.15 -43.93
N PRO A 188 27.71 -55.90 -43.89
CA PRO A 188 28.57 -56.43 -42.80
C PRO A 188 30.14 -56.29 -42.99
N ASP A 189 30.92 -56.24 -41.89
CA ASP A 189 32.19 -56.96 -41.49
C ASP A 189 33.29 -57.48 -42.47
N PRO A 190 34.51 -57.91 -41.99
CA PRO A 190 35.40 -57.48 -40.88
C PRO A 190 36.91 -57.39 -41.34
N PRO A 191 37.96 -58.11 -40.82
CA PRO A 191 38.57 -58.23 -39.47
C PRO A 191 40.12 -57.90 -39.37
N LYS A 192 40.67 -57.72 -38.14
CA LYS A 192 42.00 -58.19 -37.59
C LYS A 192 42.36 -57.40 -36.30
N THR A 193 42.59 -57.95 -35.09
CA THR A 193 43.47 -59.03 -34.56
C THR A 193 44.94 -58.62 -34.31
N THR A 194 45.41 -58.70 -33.04
CA THR A 194 46.61 -59.47 -32.57
C THR A 194 46.70 -59.42 -31.03
N GLU A 195 47.21 -60.50 -30.41
CA GLU A 195 47.18 -60.81 -28.96
C GLU A 195 48.59 -60.74 -28.29
N LEU A 196 48.71 -61.43 -27.12
CA LEU A 196 49.90 -61.94 -26.40
C LEU A 196 50.37 -61.07 -25.20
N ASN A 197 50.63 -61.60 -23.98
CA ASN A 197 50.63 -63.00 -23.53
C ASN A 197 50.44 -63.18 -21.99
N GLN A 198 50.03 -64.38 -21.57
CA GLN A 198 50.05 -64.94 -20.19
C GLN A 198 51.45 -65.62 -19.91
N PRO A 199 51.77 -66.38 -18.81
CA PRO A 199 50.96 -66.99 -17.70
C PRO A 199 51.56 -66.87 -16.25
N ALA A 200 50.77 -66.80 -15.16
CA ALA A 200 50.12 -67.86 -14.33
C ALA A 200 50.90 -68.34 -13.07
N ILE A 201 50.12 -68.65 -12.00
CA ILE A 201 50.24 -69.69 -10.94
C ILE A 201 49.83 -69.16 -9.54
N ILE A 202 48.93 -69.89 -8.89
CA ILE A 202 48.58 -69.88 -7.45
C ILE A 202 48.77 -71.34 -6.96
N PRO A 203 49.12 -71.63 -5.68
CA PRO A 203 48.07 -71.80 -4.65
C PRO A 203 48.45 -71.54 -3.16
N ASP A 204 47.42 -71.21 -2.37
CA ASP A 204 47.09 -71.63 -0.98
C ASP A 204 48.02 -71.50 0.27
N GLN A 205 47.50 -70.69 1.22
CA GLN A 205 47.06 -71.01 2.60
C GLN A 205 48.03 -71.27 3.79
N THR A 206 47.49 -70.85 4.96
CA THR A 206 47.82 -71.12 6.38
C THR A 206 48.83 -70.19 7.10
N ALA A 207 48.67 -69.86 8.39
CA ALA A 207 47.51 -69.77 9.31
C ALA A 207 47.98 -69.20 10.68
N ILE A 208 47.13 -68.44 11.41
CA ILE A 208 47.11 -68.33 12.90
C ILE A 208 48.35 -67.61 13.56
N GLU A 209 48.30 -66.83 14.65
CA GLU A 209 47.24 -66.27 15.55
C GLU A 209 47.68 -64.86 16.02
N ASP A 210 46.76 -63.96 16.42
CA ASP A 210 46.65 -63.42 17.81
C ASP A 210 45.54 -62.34 17.94
N ALA A 211 45.00 -62.18 19.15
CA ALA A 211 43.78 -61.39 19.46
C ALA A 211 44.00 -60.43 20.67
N PRO A 212 43.00 -59.67 21.18
CA PRO A 212 42.26 -58.59 20.50
C PRO A 212 42.07 -57.30 21.38
N LEU A 213 41.29 -56.34 20.85
CA LEU A 213 40.55 -55.23 21.52
C LEU A 213 41.25 -53.87 21.83
N ASP A 214 41.11 -52.93 20.87
CA ASP A 214 40.17 -51.76 20.89
C ASP A 214 40.14 -50.72 22.05
N PRO A 215 39.54 -49.52 21.84
CA PRO A 215 39.44 -48.70 20.60
C PRO A 215 39.61 -47.17 20.83
N THR A 216 39.61 -46.34 19.78
CA THR A 216 38.64 -45.24 19.56
C THR A 216 38.85 -44.55 18.19
N PRO A 217 37.81 -43.93 17.58
CA PRO A 217 37.70 -43.89 16.12
C PRO A 217 38.04 -42.55 15.46
N SER A 218 38.24 -42.60 14.13
CA SER A 218 38.08 -41.47 13.22
C SER A 218 37.13 -41.86 12.08
N GLU A 219 36.37 -40.89 11.59
CA GLU A 219 35.14 -41.08 10.80
C GLU A 219 35.39 -41.62 9.37
N PRO A 220 34.50 -42.48 8.83
CA PRO A 220 34.46 -42.78 7.40
C PRO A 220 33.54 -41.81 6.66
N ILE A 221 34.04 -41.29 5.54
CA ILE A 221 33.33 -40.40 4.60
C ILE A 221 32.28 -41.21 3.81
N MET A 222 31.07 -40.67 3.65
CA MET A 222 30.05 -41.23 2.74
C MET A 222 30.14 -40.63 1.34
N SER A 223 29.87 -41.46 0.33
CA SER A 223 29.97 -41.15 -1.09
C SER A 223 28.86 -40.24 -1.61
N GLU A 224 29.17 -39.51 -2.69
CA GLU A 224 28.29 -38.58 -3.38
C GLU A 224 27.29 -39.32 -4.30
N GLU A 225 26.00 -38.96 -4.23
CA GLU A 225 25.04 -39.21 -5.31
C GLU A 225 24.94 -37.94 -6.17
N GLU A 226 25.10 -38.05 -7.49
CA GLU A 226 25.00 -36.91 -8.40
C GLU A 226 23.56 -36.40 -8.50
N GLU A 227 23.25 -35.35 -7.75
CA GLU A 227 21.98 -34.63 -7.85
C GLU A 227 21.92 -33.89 -9.21
N VAL A 228 21.10 -34.41 -10.13
CA VAL A 228 20.88 -33.81 -11.45
C VAL A 228 20.17 -32.48 -11.28
N LEU A 229 20.95 -31.40 -11.24
CA LEU A 229 20.46 -30.04 -11.15
C LEU A 229 19.45 -29.75 -12.28
N PRO A 230 18.27 -29.16 -11.97
CA PRO A 230 17.32 -28.77 -13.00
C PRO A 230 17.96 -27.72 -13.92
N PRO A 231 17.61 -27.69 -15.23
CA PRO A 231 18.16 -26.73 -16.15
C PRO A 231 17.85 -25.31 -15.67
N SER A 232 18.90 -24.48 -15.55
CA SER A 232 18.73 -23.08 -15.13
C SER A 232 17.70 -22.38 -16.04
N PRO A 233 16.70 -21.69 -15.48
CA PRO A 233 15.72 -20.98 -16.28
C PRO A 233 16.44 -19.94 -17.15
N LEU A 234 16.09 -19.91 -18.45
CA LEU A 234 16.58 -18.89 -19.37
C LEU A 234 16.28 -17.50 -18.77
N PRO A 235 17.19 -16.52 -18.91
CA PRO A 235 17.00 -15.19 -18.34
C PRO A 235 15.71 -14.58 -18.89
N ALA A 236 14.72 -14.39 -18.01
CA ALA A 236 13.42 -13.85 -18.40
C ALA A 236 13.58 -12.47 -19.07
N PRO A 237 12.85 -12.19 -20.16
CA PRO A 237 12.95 -10.92 -20.91
C PRO A 237 12.56 -9.70 -20.07
N TYR A 238 11.74 -9.91 -19.03
CA TYR A 238 11.25 -8.90 -18.10
C TYR A 238 11.66 -9.28 -16.66
N PRO A 239 12.94 -9.09 -16.29
CA PRO A 239 13.42 -9.43 -14.94
C PRO A 239 12.74 -8.59 -13.85
N GLU A 240 12.07 -7.49 -14.22
CA GLU A 240 11.28 -6.65 -13.31
C GLU A 240 10.05 -7.35 -12.72
N ASP A 241 9.51 -8.38 -13.40
CA ASP A 241 8.32 -9.11 -12.92
C ASP A 241 8.60 -9.93 -11.65
N ASN A 242 9.85 -10.38 -11.47
CA ASN A 242 10.28 -11.27 -10.39
C ASN A 242 10.91 -10.51 -9.20
N VAL A 243 10.89 -9.17 -9.22
CA VAL A 243 11.46 -8.35 -8.14
C VAL A 243 10.53 -8.37 -6.92
N PRO A 244 11.03 -8.70 -5.71
CA PRO A 244 10.24 -8.62 -4.49
C PRO A 244 9.64 -7.23 -4.28
N ILE A 245 8.36 -7.18 -3.90
CA ILE A 245 7.62 -5.93 -3.72
C ILE A 245 7.99 -5.34 -2.35
N ASP A 246 8.74 -4.24 -2.33
CA ASP A 246 9.24 -3.57 -1.11
C ASP A 246 8.11 -3.08 -0.19
N ARG A 247 6.94 -2.78 -0.77
CA ARG A 247 5.65 -2.47 -0.11
C ARG A 247 4.57 -2.33 -1.18
N GLU A 248 3.53 -3.17 -1.14
CA GLU A 248 2.24 -2.79 -1.72
C GLU A 248 1.71 -1.60 -0.92
N GLN A 249 1.95 -0.37 -1.39
CA GLN A 249 1.54 0.79 -0.60
C GLN A 249 0.01 0.87 -0.49
N PHE A 250 -0.74 0.55 -1.55
CA PHE A 250 -2.21 0.50 -1.55
C PHE A 250 -2.75 -0.49 -2.60
N SER A 251 -3.29 -1.63 -2.15
CA SER A 251 -3.94 -2.64 -3.01
C SER A 251 -5.30 -2.14 -3.51
N LEU A 252 -5.30 -1.35 -4.61
CA LEU A 252 -6.45 -0.86 -5.39
C LEU A 252 -7.61 -0.15 -4.64
N GLN A 253 -7.52 0.02 -3.32
CA GLN A 253 -8.50 0.80 -2.58
C GLN A 253 -8.54 2.23 -3.13
N PRO A 254 -9.73 2.85 -3.31
CA PRO A 254 -9.81 4.24 -3.73
C PRO A 254 -8.96 5.07 -2.76
N PRO A 255 -8.04 5.91 -3.27
CA PRO A 255 -7.02 6.53 -2.44
C PRO A 255 -7.72 7.21 -1.29
N LEU A 256 -7.38 6.76 -0.07
CA LEU A 256 -7.87 7.32 1.18
C LEU A 256 -7.66 8.82 1.09
N ARG A 257 -8.76 9.54 0.84
CA ARG A 257 -8.70 10.99 0.70
C ARG A 257 -8.25 11.50 2.06
N ARG A 258 -6.95 11.77 2.19
CA ARG A 258 -6.42 12.86 3.00
C ARG A 258 -6.99 14.15 2.40
N ARG A 259 -8.30 14.36 2.65
CA ARG A 259 -8.72 15.61 3.25
C ARG A 259 -7.81 15.77 4.45
N THR A 260 -6.73 16.53 4.24
CA THR A 260 -6.14 17.32 5.30
C THR A 260 -7.30 17.84 6.15
N ALA A 261 -7.26 17.56 7.45
CA ALA A 261 -8.40 17.74 8.35
C ALA A 261 -8.63 19.23 8.70
N HIS A 262 -8.50 20.11 7.70
CA HIS A 262 -8.88 21.51 7.75
C HIS A 262 -10.29 21.65 8.28
N THR A 263 -10.50 22.72 9.04
CA THR A 263 -11.72 23.00 9.81
C THR A 263 -12.84 23.54 8.91
N THR A 264 -13.11 22.83 7.81
CA THR A 264 -14.32 23.03 7.01
C THR A 264 -15.51 22.58 7.86
N GLU A 265 -16.32 23.54 8.29
CA GLU A 265 -17.55 23.25 9.05
C GLU A 265 -18.47 22.44 8.13
N ARG A 266 -18.92 21.26 8.58
CA ARG A 266 -19.69 20.34 7.74
C ARG A 266 -21.18 20.55 7.96
N GLY A 267 -21.93 20.64 6.87
CA GLY A 267 -23.37 20.83 6.91
C GLY A 267 -23.96 21.34 5.61
N VAL A 268 -25.29 21.41 5.56
CA VAL A 268 -26.01 22.07 4.46
C VAL A 268 -25.73 23.57 4.54
N ILE A 269 -25.43 24.19 3.39
CA ILE A 269 -25.24 25.64 3.28
C ILE A 269 -26.61 26.30 3.46
N VAL A 270 -26.73 27.14 4.49
CA VAL A 270 -27.97 27.88 4.81
C VAL A 270 -27.78 29.39 4.68
N GLY A 271 -26.54 29.86 4.50
CA GLY A 271 -26.28 31.23 4.10
C GLY A 271 -24.80 31.52 3.92
N VAL A 272 -24.47 32.80 4.01
CA VAL A 272 -23.12 33.35 3.89
C VAL A 272 -22.86 34.27 5.07
N GLN A 273 -21.63 34.33 5.56
CA GLN A 273 -21.19 35.23 6.62
C GLN A 273 -19.77 35.75 6.31
N PRO A 274 -19.33 36.87 6.92
CA PRO A 274 -17.93 37.31 6.83
C PRO A 274 -16.97 36.20 7.27
N ALA A 275 -15.82 36.09 6.60
CA ALA A 275 -14.77 35.16 6.98
C ALA A 275 -13.70 35.88 7.83
N ASP A 276 -13.41 35.28 8.97
CA ASP A 276 -12.32 35.64 9.89
C ASP A 276 -10.97 35.00 9.50
N THR A 277 -11.02 34.04 8.56
CA THR A 277 -9.93 33.12 8.24
C THR A 277 -9.94 32.80 6.73
N LEU A 278 -8.77 32.50 6.17
CA LEU A 278 -8.61 32.10 4.76
C LEU A 278 -9.04 30.63 4.49
N GLN A 279 -9.67 29.98 5.46
CA GLN A 279 -10.14 28.59 5.35
C GLN A 279 -11.64 28.57 5.04
N ASP A 280 -12.06 27.64 4.17
CA ASP A 280 -13.49 27.43 3.83
C ASP A 280 -14.19 28.68 3.23
N LEU A 281 -13.45 29.45 2.43
CA LEU A 281 -13.95 30.63 1.73
C LEU A 281 -15.04 30.25 0.70
N ALA A 282 -16.15 30.98 0.76
CA ALA A 282 -17.20 30.99 -0.23
C ALA A 282 -16.75 31.85 -1.41
N LEU A 283 -16.04 31.24 -2.37
CA LEU A 283 -15.41 31.95 -3.50
C LEU A 283 -16.38 32.84 -4.27
N VAL A 284 -17.56 32.33 -4.66
CA VAL A 284 -18.54 33.10 -5.45
C VAL A 284 -19.07 34.31 -4.65
N PRO A 285 -19.58 34.17 -3.40
CA PRO A 285 -19.93 35.32 -2.58
C PRO A 285 -18.76 36.29 -2.31
N THR A 286 -17.53 35.80 -2.15
CA THR A 286 -16.34 36.65 -1.94
C THR A 286 -16.03 37.50 -3.17
N ILE A 287 -16.10 36.91 -4.37
CA ILE A 287 -15.89 37.62 -5.64
C ILE A 287 -17.03 38.62 -5.88
N LEU A 288 -18.29 38.25 -5.61
CA LEU A 288 -19.42 39.16 -5.73
C LEU A 288 -19.31 40.36 -4.77
N GLU A 289 -18.91 40.13 -3.53
CA GLU A 289 -18.66 41.19 -2.55
C GLU A 289 -17.54 42.13 -3.01
N ALA A 290 -16.38 41.57 -3.39
CA ALA A 290 -15.27 42.35 -3.91
C ALA A 290 -15.63 43.13 -5.19
N ALA A 291 -16.44 42.54 -6.07
CA ALA A 291 -16.89 43.15 -7.33
C ALA A 291 -17.64 44.47 -7.09
N MET A 292 -18.47 44.56 -6.04
CA MET A 292 -19.20 45.79 -5.68
C MET A 292 -18.27 46.97 -5.40
N PHE A 293 -17.06 46.70 -4.88
CA PHE A 293 -16.13 47.74 -4.44
C PHE A 293 -14.97 48.03 -5.42
N GLN A 294 -14.84 47.30 -6.53
CA GLN A 294 -13.74 47.49 -7.49
C GLN A 294 -13.65 48.94 -8.00
N ARG A 295 -14.79 49.54 -8.37
CA ARG A 295 -14.86 50.94 -8.85
C ARG A 295 -14.26 51.96 -7.88
N ILE A 296 -14.36 51.72 -6.57
CA ILE A 296 -13.81 52.61 -5.55
C ILE A 296 -12.31 52.35 -5.36
N ARG A 297 -11.85 51.12 -5.61
CA ARG A 297 -10.45 50.71 -5.43
C ARG A 297 -9.56 51.10 -6.61
N HIS A 298 -10.08 51.07 -7.84
CA HIS A 298 -9.36 51.55 -9.03
C HIS A 298 -9.20 53.07 -9.09
N ASN A 299 -9.88 53.85 -8.23
CA ASN A 299 -9.60 55.29 -8.08
C ASN A 299 -8.22 55.59 -7.45
N ASN A 300 -7.48 54.58 -6.97
CA ASN A 300 -6.07 54.72 -6.64
C ASN A 300 -5.22 54.43 -7.91
N PRO A 301 -4.45 55.41 -8.41
CA PRO A 301 -3.66 55.24 -9.63
C PRO A 301 -2.57 54.19 -9.44
N GLY A 302 -2.50 53.22 -10.37
CA GLY A 302 -1.42 52.22 -10.45
C GLY A 302 -1.84 50.75 -10.43
N ARG A 303 -3.14 50.42 -10.31
CA ARG A 303 -3.68 49.05 -10.40
C ARG A 303 -5.05 49.00 -11.10
N GLU A 304 -5.13 49.52 -12.31
CA GLU A 304 -6.39 49.58 -13.07
C GLU A 304 -6.79 48.21 -13.65
N ASP A 305 -5.84 47.31 -13.91
CA ASP A 305 -6.08 45.99 -14.55
C ASP A 305 -6.19 44.79 -13.56
N GLU A 306 -6.00 44.98 -12.25
CA GLU A 306 -6.01 43.89 -11.26
C GLU A 306 -7.32 43.80 -10.46
N PHE A 307 -7.88 42.60 -10.30
CA PHE A 307 -9.06 42.40 -9.43
C PHE A 307 -8.65 42.41 -7.94
N LEU A 308 -8.99 43.49 -7.23
CA LEU A 308 -8.49 43.77 -5.89
C LEU A 308 -9.39 43.17 -4.80
N LEU A 309 -8.91 42.13 -4.10
CA LEU A 309 -9.54 41.56 -2.91
C LEU A 309 -9.09 42.25 -1.62
N SER A 310 -10.04 42.52 -0.72
CA SER A 310 -9.83 43.02 0.64
C SER A 310 -10.25 41.97 1.67
N PRO A 311 -9.64 41.91 2.88
CA PRO A 311 -10.11 41.04 3.97
C PRO A 311 -11.59 41.23 4.31
N ALA A 312 -12.15 42.44 4.12
CA ALA A 312 -13.56 42.73 4.36
C ALA A 312 -14.50 42.05 3.36
N ASP A 313 -14.01 41.68 2.17
CA ASP A 313 -14.80 40.98 1.14
C ASP A 313 -14.91 39.49 1.41
N LEU A 314 -14.03 38.95 2.26
CA LEU A 314 -13.94 37.52 2.47
C LEU A 314 -15.27 37.03 3.07
N ARG A 315 -15.84 36.03 2.42
CA ARG A 315 -17.09 35.38 2.82
C ARG A 315 -16.82 33.89 3.04
N ARG A 316 -17.48 33.28 4.01
CA ARG A 316 -17.54 31.83 4.22
C ARG A 316 -18.99 31.37 4.24
N TYR A 317 -19.23 30.11 3.87
CA TYR A 317 -20.57 29.55 3.92
C TYR A 317 -21.00 29.30 5.36
N ARG A 318 -22.13 29.90 5.77
CA ARG A 318 -22.81 29.55 7.02
C ARG A 318 -23.57 28.26 6.78
N ARG A 319 -23.25 27.22 7.56
CA ARG A 319 -23.87 25.90 7.46
C ARG A 319 -24.63 25.58 8.74
N VAL A 320 -25.68 24.78 8.61
CA VAL A 320 -26.31 24.15 9.79
C VAL A 320 -25.34 23.10 10.32
N PRO A 321 -24.99 23.10 11.62
CA PRO A 321 -24.12 22.08 12.19
C PRO A 321 -24.75 20.71 11.97
N GLN A 322 -24.09 19.84 11.22
CA GLN A 322 -24.52 18.46 11.12
C GLN A 322 -24.43 17.79 12.49
N PRO A 323 -25.40 16.91 12.84
CA PRO A 323 -25.28 16.14 14.05
C PRO A 323 -24.10 15.18 13.92
N GLU A 324 -23.13 15.32 14.82
CA GLU A 324 -21.96 14.44 14.84
C GLU A 324 -22.21 13.28 15.81
N MET A 325 -21.67 12.11 15.46
CA MET A 325 -21.60 10.97 16.35
C MET A 325 -20.22 10.96 17.02
N MET A 326 -20.12 10.39 18.22
CA MET A 326 -18.86 10.22 18.93
C MET A 326 -18.69 8.77 19.36
N LEU A 327 -17.49 8.22 19.15
CA LEU A 327 -17.00 7.02 19.82
C LEU A 327 -15.93 7.45 20.83
N LEU A 328 -16.14 7.13 22.11
CA LEU A 328 -15.13 7.26 23.14
C LEU A 328 -14.72 5.86 23.60
N LEU A 329 -13.42 5.55 23.46
CA LEU A 329 -12.82 4.31 23.96
C LEU A 329 -12.04 4.63 25.24
N VAL A 330 -12.25 3.87 26.30
CA VAL A 330 -11.36 3.84 27.47
C VAL A 330 -10.67 2.48 27.44
N LEU A 331 -9.35 2.48 27.26
CA LEU A 331 -8.53 1.27 27.12
C LEU A 331 -7.59 1.15 28.33
N ASP A 332 -7.84 0.17 29.18
CA ASP A 332 -6.99 -0.19 30.31
C ASP A 332 -5.97 -1.25 29.89
N TYR A 333 -4.80 -0.81 29.40
CA TYR A 333 -3.78 -1.73 28.89
C TYR A 333 -3.29 -2.73 29.93
N THR A 334 -3.44 -2.45 31.23
CA THR A 334 -3.01 -3.37 32.29
C THR A 334 -3.83 -4.66 32.32
N SER A 335 -5.08 -4.61 31.83
CA SER A 335 -5.99 -5.76 31.74
C SER A 335 -6.14 -6.35 30.33
N LEU A 336 -5.40 -5.87 29.31
CA LEU A 336 -5.50 -6.36 27.91
C LEU A 336 -4.54 -7.50 27.57
N GLN A 337 -3.91 -8.10 28.57
CA GLN A 337 -3.06 -9.28 28.40
C GLN A 337 -3.95 -10.51 28.13
N ASP A 338 -3.50 -11.40 27.24
CA ASP A 338 -4.10 -12.71 26.96
C ASP A 338 -5.57 -12.73 26.47
N CYS A 339 -6.09 -11.63 25.91
CA CYS A 339 -7.46 -11.54 25.36
C CYS A 339 -7.52 -10.90 23.95
N GLU A 340 -8.52 -11.30 23.14
CA GLU A 340 -8.72 -10.82 21.76
C GLU A 340 -9.50 -9.48 21.70
N TRP A 341 -9.12 -8.53 22.56
CA TRP A 341 -9.79 -7.23 22.71
C TRP A 341 -9.83 -6.42 21.41
N GLN A 342 -8.81 -6.55 20.54
CA GLN A 342 -8.78 -5.89 19.24
C GLN A 342 -9.93 -6.38 18.34
N GLN A 343 -10.24 -7.68 18.37
CA GLN A 343 -11.37 -8.25 17.63
C GLN A 343 -12.70 -7.76 18.20
N ALA A 344 -12.83 -7.74 19.54
CA ALA A 344 -14.02 -7.24 20.23
C ALA A 344 -14.30 -5.75 19.96
N LEU A 345 -13.27 -4.94 19.64
CA LEU A 345 -13.45 -3.54 19.22
C LEU A 345 -13.94 -3.37 17.77
N ILE A 346 -13.75 -4.36 16.87
CA ILE A 346 -14.08 -4.22 15.43
C ILE A 346 -15.53 -3.75 15.19
N PRO A 347 -16.58 -4.26 15.87
CA PRO A 347 -17.95 -3.77 15.69
C PRO A 347 -18.11 -2.28 16.03
N HIS A 348 -17.43 -1.80 17.07
CA HIS A 348 -17.50 -0.40 17.50
C HIS A 348 -16.69 0.53 16.58
N LEU A 349 -15.50 0.09 16.15
CA LEU A 349 -14.68 0.79 15.17
C LEU A 349 -15.41 0.88 13.81
N ARG A 350 -16.03 -0.22 13.36
CA ARG A 350 -16.88 -0.25 12.15
C ARG A 350 -18.08 0.70 12.28
N TRP A 351 -18.73 0.74 13.44
CA TRP A 351 -19.80 1.70 13.72
C TRP A 351 -19.31 3.15 13.60
N ALA A 352 -18.16 3.49 14.19
CA ALA A 352 -17.58 4.82 14.09
C ALA A 352 -17.19 5.18 12.65
N TYR A 353 -16.66 4.23 11.87
CA TYR A 353 -16.33 4.42 10.47
C TYR A 353 -17.57 4.71 9.61
N VAL A 354 -18.61 3.88 9.72
CA VAL A 354 -19.86 4.01 8.95
C VAL A 354 -20.60 5.32 9.29
N ASN A 355 -20.71 5.64 10.58
CA ASN A 355 -21.39 6.85 11.05
C ASN A 355 -20.50 8.11 11.00
N ARG A 356 -19.25 7.98 10.52
CA ARG A 356 -18.24 9.05 10.47
C ARG A 356 -18.06 9.76 11.82
N ALA A 357 -18.11 8.98 12.90
CA ALA A 357 -18.01 9.48 14.26
C ALA A 357 -16.62 10.09 14.52
N THR A 358 -16.58 11.10 15.39
CA THR A 358 -15.33 11.52 16.03
C THR A 358 -14.87 10.44 17.00
N ILE A 359 -13.55 10.22 17.13
CA ILE A 359 -13.00 9.18 17.99
C ILE A 359 -12.10 9.81 19.04
N THR A 360 -12.34 9.49 20.30
CA THR A 360 -11.42 9.79 21.40
C THR A 360 -11.02 8.48 22.07
N ILE A 361 -9.73 8.27 22.26
CA ILE A 361 -9.17 7.17 23.04
C ILE A 361 -8.62 7.76 24.33
N ILE A 362 -8.97 7.15 25.45
CA ILE A 362 -8.38 7.41 26.75
C ILE A 362 -7.58 6.18 27.15
N GLN A 363 -6.28 6.40 27.28
CA GLN A 363 -5.28 5.40 27.59
C GLN A 363 -5.09 5.34 29.10
N VAL A 364 -5.36 4.18 29.69
CA VAL A 364 -5.17 3.90 31.11
C VAL A 364 -4.03 2.89 31.23
N GLY A 365 -3.03 3.21 32.05
CA GLY A 365 -1.92 2.32 32.37
C GLY A 365 -1.07 1.90 31.17
N SER A 366 -0.74 2.83 30.28
CA SER A 366 0.25 2.61 29.23
C SER A 366 1.66 2.88 29.75
N SER A 367 2.63 2.03 29.44
CA SER A 367 4.05 2.28 29.71
C SER A 367 4.69 3.32 28.78
N ARG A 368 3.96 3.78 27.74
CA ARG A 368 4.35 4.93 26.89
C ARG A 368 3.87 6.28 27.44
N ALA A 369 3.11 6.30 28.53
CA ALA A 369 2.61 7.55 29.10
C ALA A 369 3.74 8.39 29.72
N ASP A 370 3.63 9.72 29.61
CA ASP A 370 4.57 10.68 30.24
C ASP A 370 4.56 10.58 31.78
N ASP A 371 3.45 10.06 32.34
CA ASP A 371 3.22 9.85 33.76
C ASP A 371 2.36 8.58 33.92
N GLU A 372 2.95 7.47 34.38
CA GLU A 372 2.25 6.19 34.57
C GLU A 372 1.04 6.32 35.53
N LEU A 373 1.07 7.29 36.46
CA LEU A 373 -0.03 7.51 37.40
C LEU A 373 -1.22 8.23 36.76
N ARG A 374 -1.18 8.63 35.48
CA ARG A 374 -2.25 9.39 34.81
C ARG A 374 -2.76 8.73 33.54
N ALA A 375 -4.06 8.90 33.31
CA ALA A 375 -4.66 8.57 32.02
C ALA A 375 -4.27 9.63 30.96
N GLN A 376 -4.12 9.21 29.70
CA GLN A 376 -3.82 10.11 28.57
C GLN A 376 -4.97 10.15 27.57
N LYS A 377 -5.26 11.32 27.00
CA LYS A 377 -6.32 11.50 25.98
C LYS A 377 -5.74 11.73 24.59
N ILE A 378 -6.14 10.88 23.65
CA ILE A 378 -5.86 11.02 22.22
C ILE A 378 -7.20 11.24 21.49
N ALA A 379 -7.43 12.47 21.03
CA ALA A 379 -8.63 12.83 20.27
C ALA A 379 -8.32 12.95 18.76
N ALA A 380 -9.17 12.36 17.92
CA ALA A 380 -9.03 12.38 16.46
C ALA A 380 -10.39 12.50 15.75
N ARG A 381 -10.36 13.05 14.52
CA ARG A 381 -11.55 13.19 13.66
C ARG A 381 -11.85 11.96 12.80
N SER A 382 -11.00 10.95 12.85
CA SER A 382 -11.11 9.73 12.05
C SER A 382 -10.15 8.66 12.58
N LEU A 383 -10.56 7.39 12.47
CA LEU A 383 -9.75 6.19 12.82
C LEU A 383 -8.43 6.14 12.07
N LEU A 384 -8.39 6.73 10.88
CA LEU A 384 -7.28 6.69 9.92
C LEU A 384 -6.17 7.70 10.25
N THR A 385 -6.19 8.26 11.46
CA THR A 385 -5.16 9.15 11.98
C THR A 385 -4.04 8.28 12.59
N PRO A 386 -2.76 8.44 12.23
CA PRO A 386 -1.68 7.55 12.72
C PRO A 386 -1.65 7.38 14.24
N ARG A 387 -1.84 8.49 14.97
CA ARG A 387 -1.94 8.51 16.45
C ARG A 387 -3.03 7.61 17.05
N ILE A 388 -4.06 7.25 16.28
CA ILE A 388 -5.11 6.30 16.71
C ILE A 388 -4.65 4.86 16.49
N ALA A 389 -3.92 4.57 15.41
CA ALA A 389 -3.30 3.26 15.20
C ALA A 389 -2.22 3.00 16.27
N GLU A 390 -1.34 3.98 16.53
CA GLU A 390 -0.35 3.95 17.61
C GLU A 390 -1.00 3.72 19.00
N ALA A 391 -2.22 4.24 19.22
CA ALA A 391 -2.99 4.03 20.44
C ALA A 391 -3.73 2.69 20.51
N LEU A 392 -3.77 1.91 19.43
CA LEU A 392 -4.31 0.55 19.41
C LEU A 392 -3.21 -0.53 19.51
N GLU A 393 -1.94 -0.12 19.55
CA GLU A 393 -0.79 -0.98 19.90
C GLU A 393 -0.58 -0.97 21.42
N PRO A 394 -0.88 -2.08 22.13
CA PRO A 394 -0.85 -2.10 23.58
C PRO A 394 0.60 -2.16 24.09
N GLN A 395 0.91 -1.33 25.09
CA GLN A 395 2.10 -1.51 25.93
C GLN A 395 1.69 -1.32 27.39
N PRO A 396 1.52 -2.41 28.17
CA PRO A 396 1.05 -2.34 29.56
C PRO A 396 2.10 -1.72 30.48
N GLY A 397 1.66 -0.78 31.31
CA GLY A 397 2.40 -0.22 32.44
C GLY A 397 2.14 -0.99 33.74
N ARG A 398 2.58 -0.43 34.88
CA ARG A 398 2.38 -1.03 36.21
C ARG A 398 1.25 -0.37 37.00
N ALA A 399 0.94 0.88 36.69
CA ALA A 399 -0.11 1.66 37.30
C ALA A 399 -1.39 1.63 36.46
N THR A 400 -2.54 1.56 37.13
CA THR A 400 -3.88 1.50 36.54
C THR A 400 -4.72 2.65 37.08
N PRO A 401 -4.54 3.89 36.56
CA PRO A 401 -5.30 5.08 36.96
C PRO A 401 -6.71 5.11 36.33
N LEU A 402 -7.46 4.03 36.48
CA LEU A 402 -8.77 3.83 35.84
C LEU A 402 -9.80 4.89 36.28
N ALA A 403 -9.80 5.29 37.56
CA ALA A 403 -10.70 6.34 38.06
C ALA A 403 -10.51 7.68 37.32
N HIS A 404 -9.26 8.09 37.10
CA HIS A 404 -8.93 9.29 36.33
C HIS A 404 -9.25 9.13 34.84
N GLY A 405 -9.06 7.93 34.27
CA GLY A 405 -9.49 7.63 32.90
C GLY A 405 -11.01 7.78 32.70
N LEU A 406 -11.80 7.29 33.66
CA LEU A 406 -13.25 7.43 33.67
C LEU A 406 -13.70 8.88 33.91
N GLU A 407 -13.09 9.62 34.83
CA GLU A 407 -13.37 11.04 35.02
C GLU A 407 -13.06 11.85 33.74
N MET A 408 -11.92 11.57 33.10
CA MET A 408 -11.52 12.22 31.85
C MET A 408 -12.47 11.86 30.68
N ALA A 409 -13.03 10.65 30.66
CA ALA A 409 -14.09 10.26 29.73
C ALA A 409 -15.37 11.07 29.98
N TYR A 410 -15.83 11.14 31.24
CA TYR A 410 -17.01 11.89 31.63
C TYR A 410 -16.92 13.37 31.27
N GLN A 411 -15.82 14.03 31.64
CA GLN A 411 -15.54 15.43 31.31
C GLN A 411 -15.51 15.66 29.79
N THR A 412 -14.92 14.73 29.02
CA THR A 412 -14.87 14.83 27.56
C THR A 412 -16.27 14.75 26.95
N ILE A 413 -17.14 13.85 27.44
CA ILE A 413 -18.52 13.74 26.96
C ILE A 413 -19.33 14.99 27.34
N GLN A 414 -19.21 15.51 28.56
CA GLN A 414 -19.88 16.75 28.96
C GLN A 414 -19.45 17.94 28.10
N GLN A 415 -18.15 18.17 27.91
CA GLN A 415 -17.63 19.26 27.07
C GLN A 415 -18.17 19.15 25.64
N ALA A 416 -18.24 17.94 25.10
CA ALA A 416 -18.70 17.70 23.74
C ALA A 416 -20.23 17.86 23.60
N GLN A 417 -21.02 17.57 24.63
CA GLN A 417 -22.47 17.83 24.67
C GLN A 417 -22.84 19.31 24.94
N GLN A 418 -22.04 20.03 25.74
CA GLN A 418 -22.35 21.40 26.18
C GLN A 418 -21.71 22.50 25.33
N HIS A 419 -20.52 22.26 24.77
CA HIS A 419 -19.68 23.29 24.12
C HIS A 419 -19.18 22.91 22.72
N GLY A 420 -19.66 21.78 22.17
CA GLY A 420 -19.37 21.38 20.80
C GLY A 420 -19.93 22.37 19.77
N ARG A 421 -19.12 22.77 18.78
CA ARG A 421 -19.62 23.50 17.58
C ARG A 421 -20.57 22.64 16.73
N ALA A 422 -20.49 21.32 16.87
CA ALA A 422 -21.41 20.36 16.29
C ALA A 422 -22.31 19.78 17.40
N PHE A 423 -23.57 19.55 17.09
CA PHE A 423 -24.55 19.00 18.03
C PHE A 423 -24.39 17.48 18.10
N ILE A 424 -23.78 16.95 19.16
CA ILE A 424 -23.61 15.50 19.27
C ILE A 424 -24.97 14.85 19.54
N GLN A 425 -25.43 14.03 18.58
CA GLN A 425 -26.70 13.32 18.71
C GLN A 425 -26.58 12.00 19.46
N HIS A 426 -25.43 11.32 19.36
CA HIS A 426 -25.21 10.04 20.01
C HIS A 426 -23.74 9.86 20.36
N THR A 427 -23.50 9.47 21.61
CA THR A 427 -22.17 9.11 22.10
C THR A 427 -22.18 7.62 22.40
N ARG A 428 -21.32 6.85 21.73
CA ARG A 428 -21.00 5.48 22.13
C ARG A 428 -19.76 5.49 23.00
N LEU A 429 -19.87 5.02 24.22
CA LEU A 429 -18.77 4.81 25.16
C LEU A 429 -18.46 3.31 25.20
N VAL A 430 -17.22 2.94 24.97
CA VAL A 430 -16.74 1.55 25.13
C VAL A 430 -15.59 1.57 26.12
N VAL A 431 -15.74 0.89 27.24
CA VAL A 431 -14.71 0.74 28.26
C VAL A 431 -14.18 -0.68 28.19
N VAL A 432 -12.87 -0.86 28.11
CA VAL A 432 -12.22 -2.17 28.09
C VAL A 432 -11.32 -2.23 29.32
N THR A 433 -11.72 -3.00 30.34
CA THR A 433 -11.04 -3.07 31.65
C THR A 433 -11.48 -4.30 32.44
N ASP A 434 -10.61 -4.84 33.30
CA ASP A 434 -10.98 -5.80 34.35
C ASP A 434 -11.58 -5.14 35.62
N GLY A 435 -11.73 -3.81 35.62
CA GLY A 435 -12.30 -3.02 36.69
C GLY A 435 -11.35 -2.75 37.87
N ARG A 436 -10.07 -3.12 37.77
CA ARG A 436 -9.10 -2.91 38.86
C ARG A 436 -8.48 -1.51 38.77
N GLY A 437 -8.64 -0.71 39.82
CA GLY A 437 -7.89 0.54 40.01
C GLY A 437 -6.85 0.38 41.12
N ASN A 438 -5.55 0.46 40.80
CA ASN A 438 -4.47 0.43 41.80
C ASN A 438 -3.87 1.84 42.10
N VAL A 439 -4.32 2.88 41.39
CA VAL A 439 -3.98 4.29 41.64
C VAL A 439 -5.27 5.06 42.00
N PRO A 440 -5.37 5.60 43.23
CA PRO A 440 -6.46 6.51 43.62
C PRO A 440 -6.54 7.75 42.72
N LEU A 441 -7.74 8.31 42.58
CA LEU A 441 -7.97 9.52 41.81
C LEU A 441 -7.12 10.69 42.33
N VAL A 442 -7.02 10.85 43.65
CA VAL A 442 -6.19 11.89 44.29
C VAL A 442 -4.70 11.68 43.96
N ALA A 443 -4.21 10.44 43.96
CA ALA A 443 -2.83 10.14 43.59
C ALA A 443 -2.57 10.44 42.10
N SER A 444 -3.54 10.16 41.23
CA SER A 444 -3.46 10.47 39.80
C SER A 444 -3.46 11.99 39.53
N LEU A 445 -4.34 12.75 40.19
CA LEU A 445 -4.40 14.21 40.05
C LEU A 445 -3.14 14.88 40.60
N THR A 446 -2.62 14.43 41.74
CA THR A 446 -1.41 15.00 42.37
C THR A 446 -0.09 14.49 41.77
N GLY A 447 -0.10 13.38 41.03
CA GLY A 447 1.12 12.70 40.55
C GLY A 447 1.95 12.04 41.67
N HIS A 448 1.36 11.80 42.84
CA HIS A 448 2.06 11.30 44.04
C HIS A 448 1.29 10.13 44.66
N LEU A 449 1.82 8.92 44.50
CA LEU A 449 1.24 7.71 45.10
C LEU A 449 1.67 7.56 46.57
N LYS A 450 0.69 7.43 47.48
CA LYS A 450 0.93 7.08 48.90
C LYS A 450 0.55 5.62 49.11
N LEU A 451 1.45 4.85 49.71
CA LEU A 451 1.22 3.45 50.07
C LEU A 451 0.92 3.32 51.57
N PRO A 452 0.05 2.37 52.00
CA PRO A 452 -0.73 1.44 51.18
C PRO A 452 -2.03 2.06 50.64
N VAL A 453 -2.41 1.70 49.40
CA VAL A 453 -3.62 2.18 48.69
C VAL A 453 -4.91 1.45 49.12
N ASN A 454 -4.80 0.22 49.61
CA ASN A 454 -5.95 -0.62 50.00
C ASN A 454 -7.01 -0.71 48.87
N ARG A 455 -8.28 -0.42 49.17
CA ARG A 455 -9.40 -0.45 48.19
C ARG A 455 -9.73 0.92 47.59
N GLU A 456 -9.03 1.99 47.98
CA GLU A 456 -9.31 3.38 47.60
C GLU A 456 -9.39 3.55 46.08
N GLY A 457 -8.43 2.99 45.33
CA GLY A 457 -8.42 3.04 43.86
C GLY A 457 -9.58 2.29 43.18
N ILE A 458 -10.18 1.29 43.84
CA ILE A 458 -11.36 0.57 43.33
C ILE A 458 -12.65 1.35 43.67
N GLU A 459 -12.71 1.94 44.87
CA GLU A 459 -13.84 2.76 45.32
C GLU A 459 -13.95 4.05 44.46
N ASP A 460 -12.83 4.69 44.14
CA ASP A 460 -12.76 5.83 43.22
C ASP A 460 -13.23 5.49 41.80
N VAL A 461 -12.92 4.27 41.31
CA VAL A 461 -13.41 3.78 40.00
C VAL A 461 -14.93 3.69 39.99
N PHE A 462 -15.55 3.13 41.04
CA PHE A 462 -17.01 3.08 41.14
C PHE A 462 -17.65 4.47 41.28
N GLN A 463 -17.03 5.39 42.02
CA GLN A 463 -17.50 6.78 42.12
C GLN A 463 -17.45 7.51 40.76
N ALA A 464 -16.38 7.33 39.98
CA ALA A 464 -16.28 7.88 38.63
C ALA A 464 -17.32 7.25 37.67
N ALA A 465 -17.50 5.92 37.75
CA ALA A 465 -18.47 5.19 36.92
C ALA A 465 -19.93 5.59 37.19
N ALA A 466 -20.29 5.89 38.44
CA ALA A 466 -21.65 6.27 38.80
C ALA A 466 -22.13 7.56 38.08
N GLN A 467 -21.20 8.43 37.65
CA GLN A 467 -21.52 9.70 37.00
C GLN A 467 -22.17 9.51 35.61
N PHE A 468 -21.86 8.42 34.89
CA PHE A 468 -22.34 8.19 33.53
C PHE A 468 -23.84 7.90 33.44
N ARG A 469 -24.45 7.30 34.48
CA ARG A 469 -25.90 6.99 34.52
C ARG A 469 -26.80 8.22 34.30
N GLY A 470 -26.31 9.42 34.61
CA GLY A 470 -27.05 10.68 34.40
C GLY A 470 -27.00 11.23 32.97
N LEU A 471 -26.14 10.69 32.09
CA LEU A 471 -25.91 11.24 30.75
C LEU A 471 -26.96 10.77 29.75
N LYS A 472 -27.63 11.73 29.11
CA LYS A 472 -28.61 11.45 28.04
C LYS A 472 -27.87 11.14 26.73
N ARG A 473 -28.45 10.23 25.93
CA ARG A 473 -27.96 9.83 24.59
C ARG A 473 -26.56 9.17 24.60
N LEU A 474 -26.23 8.51 25.71
CA LEU A 474 -25.06 7.66 25.87
C LEU A 474 -25.46 6.20 25.61
N ASP A 475 -24.73 5.52 24.73
CA ASP A 475 -24.71 4.06 24.58
C ASP A 475 -23.40 3.56 25.20
N ALA A 476 -23.46 3.16 26.47
CA ALA A 476 -22.30 2.71 27.22
C ALA A 476 -22.17 1.18 27.16
N ARG A 477 -20.97 0.71 26.88
CA ARG A 477 -20.62 -0.71 26.81
C ARG A 477 -19.33 -0.96 27.60
N LEU A 478 -19.26 -2.08 28.30
CA LEU A 478 -18.07 -2.55 28.98
C LEU A 478 -17.68 -3.90 28.39
N LEU A 479 -16.48 -3.97 27.81
CA LEU A 479 -15.88 -5.19 27.29
C LEU A 479 -14.97 -5.80 28.37
N ASP A 480 -15.33 -6.99 28.83
CA ASP A 480 -14.69 -7.68 29.96
C ASP A 480 -13.61 -8.66 29.45
N PRO A 481 -12.32 -8.48 29.85
CA PRO A 481 -11.21 -9.32 29.42
C PRO A 481 -11.11 -10.66 30.16
N HIS A 482 -12.12 -11.08 30.94
CA HIS A 482 -12.14 -12.34 31.70
C HIS A 482 -11.00 -12.47 32.74
N PRO A 483 -10.91 -11.56 33.73
CA PRO A 483 -9.84 -11.60 34.72
C PRO A 483 -9.85 -12.91 35.55
N PRO A 484 -8.68 -13.51 35.85
CA PRO A 484 -8.60 -14.76 36.61
C PRO A 484 -9.05 -14.60 38.08
N TYR A 485 -8.94 -13.40 38.63
CA TYR A 485 -9.31 -13.05 40.01
C TYR A 485 -10.28 -11.85 40.01
N MET A 486 -11.17 -11.78 41.01
CA MET A 486 -12.15 -10.68 41.18
C MET A 486 -13.11 -10.49 39.98
N LYS A 487 -13.64 -11.60 39.44
CA LYS A 487 -14.59 -11.64 38.31
C LYS A 487 -15.88 -10.82 38.50
N GLU A 488 -16.21 -10.48 39.74
CA GLU A 488 -17.33 -9.60 40.11
C GLU A 488 -17.13 -8.13 39.67
N LEU A 489 -15.87 -7.67 39.51
CA LEU A 489 -15.56 -6.25 39.31
C LEU A 489 -16.05 -5.68 37.97
N PRO A 490 -15.80 -6.31 36.79
CA PRO A 490 -16.30 -5.79 35.51
C PRO A 490 -17.83 -5.72 35.47
N VAL A 491 -18.50 -6.73 36.05
CA VAL A 491 -19.97 -6.82 36.13
C VAL A 491 -20.51 -5.69 37.01
N THR A 492 -19.99 -5.54 38.23
CA THR A 492 -20.38 -4.46 39.16
C THR A 492 -20.11 -3.08 38.55
N LEU A 493 -19.03 -2.93 37.78
CA LEU A 493 -18.65 -1.68 37.12
C LEU A 493 -19.60 -1.34 35.96
N ALA A 494 -19.96 -2.33 35.14
CA ALA A 494 -20.94 -2.18 34.07
C ALA A 494 -22.31 -1.76 34.64
N GLU A 495 -22.78 -2.45 35.70
CA GLU A 495 -24.00 -2.07 36.41
C GLU A 495 -23.92 -0.64 36.95
N THR A 496 -22.85 -0.29 37.67
CA THR A 496 -22.63 1.06 38.24
C THR A 496 -22.65 2.15 37.18
N MET A 497 -22.06 1.88 36.01
CA MET A 497 -22.05 2.79 34.86
C MET A 497 -23.40 2.85 34.11
N GLY A 498 -24.26 1.84 34.26
CA GLY A 498 -25.48 1.65 33.46
C GLY A 498 -25.18 1.17 32.03
N ALA A 499 -24.10 0.41 31.86
CA ALA A 499 -23.57 -0.05 30.58
C ALA A 499 -24.00 -1.49 30.24
N GLN A 500 -23.99 -1.83 28.95
CA GLN A 500 -24.10 -3.21 28.50
C GLN A 500 -22.77 -3.94 28.77
N HIS A 501 -22.81 -5.05 29.51
CA HIS A 501 -21.66 -5.92 29.74
C HIS A 501 -21.54 -6.93 28.58
N GLU A 502 -20.36 -7.01 27.97
CA GLU A 502 -20.03 -7.93 26.87
C GLU A 502 -18.70 -8.62 27.20
N LEU A 503 -18.62 -9.93 26.99
CA LEU A 503 -17.41 -10.71 27.26
C LEU A 503 -16.47 -10.69 26.04
N ILE A 504 -15.17 -10.50 26.26
CA ILE A 504 -14.14 -10.64 25.23
C ILE A 504 -13.80 -12.13 25.06
N PRO A 505 -13.71 -12.65 23.82
CA PRO A 505 -13.28 -14.03 23.59
C PRO A 505 -11.79 -14.22 23.98
N LEU A 506 -11.51 -15.39 24.56
CA LEU A 506 -10.16 -15.81 24.93
C LEU A 506 -9.42 -16.35 23.69
N ALA A 507 -8.10 -16.12 23.63
CA ALA A 507 -7.30 -16.44 22.44
C ALA A 507 -7.20 -17.94 22.09
N GLU A 508 -7.55 -18.84 23.02
CA GLU A 508 -7.42 -20.29 22.81
C GLU A 508 -8.56 -20.92 21.99
N GLU A 509 -9.78 -20.34 21.96
CA GLU A 509 -10.96 -20.99 21.34
C GLU A 509 -10.93 -21.01 19.80
N VAL A 510 -10.06 -20.23 19.15
CA VAL A 510 -10.00 -20.12 17.67
C VAL A 510 -9.19 -21.26 17.03
N ARG A 511 -8.35 -21.99 17.79
CA ARG A 511 -7.54 -23.09 17.25
C ARG A 511 -8.34 -24.31 16.77
N LEU A 512 -9.63 -24.40 17.10
CA LEU A 512 -10.51 -25.51 16.71
C LEU A 512 -11.27 -25.31 15.37
N TRP A 513 -11.04 -24.19 14.67
CA TRP A 513 -11.70 -23.89 13.38
C TRP A 513 -10.75 -23.84 12.17
N VAL A 514 -9.50 -24.31 12.32
CA VAL A 514 -8.51 -24.41 11.23
C VAL A 514 -7.83 -25.79 11.26
N SER A 515 -8.65 -26.85 11.28
CA SER A 515 -8.24 -28.26 11.16
C SER A 515 -9.11 -28.96 10.13
#